data_AF-A0A502G0X7-F1
#
_entry.id   AF-A0A502G0X7-F1
#
_cell.length_a   1.000
_cell.length_b   1.000
_cell.length_c   1.000
_cell.angle_alpha   90.00
_cell.angle_beta   90.00
_cell.angle_gamma   90.00
#
_symmetry.space_group_name_H-M   'P 1'
#
loop_
_entity.id
_entity.type
_entity.pdbx_description
1 polymer ?
#
loop_
_entity_poly.entity_id
_entity_poly.type
_entity_poly.pdbx_seq_one_letter_code
_entity_poly.pdbx_strand_id
1 'polypeptide(L)'
;MTEQSTLTNETPHSTHDITGLLMPARAFFFIIVDEPGKDGFLVRKIYASTSNPYLSKMDLSPLRLLSETDPERYGLLPKNFDSSVSIAEHVMGNNKSPYISTSSIFPDGSPRFDGKSIYIDVEKALKSGAELVTTDEILETLDEYKTKNLHLAKRIDKIAAYVRDVDKEILIKGEKIPAKAIFTPESLSLTKGIVKVGRVVQVVGIVLTAYDLEQATEKSIKTGSINPISAEVIRQAGGWGGFVAGAKIGTVAGAAVGVETGPVAVITGLVGGIIFGAAGYYGADWVADYIDEN
;
A
#
# COMPACT_ATOMS: atom_id res chain seq x y z
N MET A 1 9.52 22.39 -38.62
CA MET A 1 9.81 23.62 -37.86
C MET A 1 9.50 24.77 -38.78
N THR A 2 8.49 25.57 -38.45
CA THR A 2 8.13 26.80 -39.18
C THR A 2 8.98 27.93 -38.62
N GLU A 3 9.86 28.53 -39.44
CA GLU A 3 10.59 29.73 -39.06
C GLU A 3 9.61 30.90 -38.93
N GLN A 4 9.61 31.57 -37.77
CA GLN A 4 8.82 32.77 -37.54
C GLN A 4 9.74 34.00 -37.60
N SER A 5 9.51 34.87 -38.58
CA SER A 5 10.13 36.20 -38.66
C SER A 5 9.22 37.20 -37.96
N THR A 6 9.80 38.08 -37.13
CA THR A 6 9.08 39.15 -36.44
C THR A 6 9.65 40.51 -36.87
N LEU A 7 8.78 41.48 -37.13
CA LEU A 7 9.17 42.83 -37.54
C LEU A 7 9.55 43.65 -36.31
N THR A 8 10.80 44.12 -36.27
CA THR A 8 11.26 45.11 -35.28
C THR A 8 10.96 46.51 -35.79
N ASN A 9 10.54 47.43 -34.92
CA ASN A 9 10.37 48.83 -35.30
C ASN A 9 11.72 49.56 -35.42
N GLU A 10 11.74 50.73 -36.09
CA GLU A 10 12.97 51.50 -36.35
C GLU A 10 13.38 52.44 -35.21
N THR A 11 12.67 52.44 -34.08
CA THR A 11 12.96 53.33 -32.95
C THR A 11 14.15 52.84 -32.13
N PRO A 12 15.22 53.65 -31.96
CA PRO A 12 16.36 53.28 -31.12
C PRO A 12 15.91 52.98 -29.69
N HIS A 13 16.38 51.86 -29.14
CA HIS A 13 16.08 51.39 -27.78
C HIS A 13 14.62 50.97 -27.51
N SER A 14 13.80 50.74 -28.55
CA SER A 14 12.48 50.15 -28.35
C SER A 14 12.56 48.66 -28.04
N THR A 15 11.91 48.24 -26.96
CA THR A 15 11.69 46.82 -26.61
C THR A 15 10.21 46.50 -26.71
N HIS A 16 9.86 45.40 -27.39
CA HIS A 16 8.51 44.84 -27.34
C HIS A 16 8.59 43.37 -26.95
N ASP A 17 7.70 42.94 -26.05
CA ASP A 17 7.63 41.56 -25.61
C ASP A 17 6.95 40.71 -26.69
N ILE A 18 7.62 39.66 -27.13
CA ILE A 18 7.04 38.64 -28.00
C ILE A 18 6.50 37.53 -27.11
N THR A 19 5.18 37.39 -27.05
CA THR A 19 4.56 36.23 -26.42
C THR A 19 4.93 34.99 -27.23
N GLY A 20 5.85 34.18 -26.72
CA GLY A 20 6.20 32.90 -27.35
C GLY A 20 4.97 32.00 -27.49
N LEU A 21 4.97 31.08 -28.46
CA LEU A 21 3.97 30.03 -28.56
C LEU A 21 3.77 29.37 -27.19
N LEU A 22 2.52 29.35 -26.70
CA LEU A 22 2.14 28.62 -25.50
C LEU A 22 2.69 27.20 -25.62
N MET A 23 3.68 26.87 -24.79
CA MET A 23 4.20 25.51 -24.71
C MET A 23 2.98 24.62 -24.41
N PRO A 24 2.62 23.63 -25.24
CA PRO A 24 1.49 22.78 -24.95
C PRO A 24 1.76 22.13 -23.60
N ALA A 25 0.91 22.43 -22.61
CA ALA A 25 1.04 21.90 -21.27
C ALA A 25 0.89 20.37 -21.36
N ARG A 26 2.01 19.65 -21.34
CA ARG A 26 2.04 18.20 -21.28
C ARG A 26 1.91 17.81 -19.81
N ALA A 27 0.71 17.47 -19.40
CA ALA A 27 0.46 16.90 -18.08
C ALA A 27 0.73 15.39 -18.14
N PHE A 28 1.63 14.91 -17.28
CA PHE A 28 1.87 13.48 -17.08
C PHE A 28 1.23 13.08 -15.74
N PHE A 29 0.36 12.07 -15.78
CA PHE A 29 -0.26 11.50 -14.57
C PHE A 29 0.38 10.16 -14.27
N PHE A 30 0.93 10.02 -13.06
CA PHE A 30 1.45 8.76 -12.54
C PHE A 30 0.59 8.33 -11.37
N ILE A 31 0.10 7.10 -11.44
CA ILE A 31 -0.56 6.46 -10.31
C ILE A 31 0.43 5.42 -9.81
N ILE A 32 0.82 5.52 -8.55
CA ILE A 32 1.71 4.55 -7.90
C ILE A 32 0.84 3.73 -6.96
N VAL A 33 0.69 2.45 -7.27
CA VAL A 33 -0.01 1.49 -6.43
C VAL A 33 1.03 0.70 -5.67
N ASP A 34 1.04 0.87 -4.34
CA ASP A 34 1.90 0.10 -3.45
C ASP A 34 1.22 -1.25 -3.14
N GLU A 35 1.63 -2.30 -3.85
CA GLU A 35 1.01 -3.63 -3.74
C GLU A 35 1.48 -4.35 -2.46
N PRO A 36 0.58 -4.72 -1.53
CA PRO A 36 0.98 -5.38 -0.30
C PRO A 36 1.30 -6.85 -0.55
N GLY A 37 2.30 -7.37 0.14
CA GLY A 37 2.65 -8.79 0.18
C GLY A 37 3.42 -9.30 -1.03
N LYS A 38 4.16 -8.44 -1.72
CA LYS A 38 5.04 -8.83 -2.84
C LYS A 38 6.01 -9.95 -2.44
N ASP A 39 6.61 -9.81 -1.26
CA ASP A 39 7.52 -10.80 -0.68
C ASP A 39 6.82 -11.70 0.36
N GLY A 40 5.49 -11.73 0.35
CA GLY A 40 4.67 -12.48 1.29
C GLY A 40 4.37 -11.74 2.60
N PHE A 41 3.73 -12.47 3.51
CA PHE A 41 3.34 -11.98 4.83
C PHE A 41 3.82 -12.92 5.93
N LEU A 42 4.20 -12.32 7.06
CA LEU A 42 4.35 -13.03 8.32
C LEU A 42 3.10 -12.81 9.16
N VAL A 43 2.67 -13.85 9.87
CA VAL A 43 1.44 -13.80 10.67
C VAL A 43 1.80 -13.81 12.15
N ARG A 44 1.16 -12.95 12.93
CA ARG A 44 1.26 -12.93 14.38
C ARG A 44 -0.13 -12.90 15.00
N LYS A 45 -0.34 -13.69 16.04
CA LYS A 45 -1.51 -13.63 16.91
C LYS A 45 -1.23 -12.66 18.05
N ILE A 46 -2.07 -11.66 18.20
CA ILE A 46 -1.95 -10.64 19.25
C ILE A 46 -3.16 -10.66 20.18
N TYR A 47 -3.04 -9.99 21.33
CA TYR A 47 -4.16 -9.83 22.24
C TYR A 47 -5.27 -9.01 21.58
N ALA A 48 -6.50 -9.51 21.64
CA ALA A 48 -7.64 -8.83 21.03
C ALA A 48 -8.15 -7.62 21.85
N SER A 49 -7.74 -7.49 23.12
CA SER A 49 -8.24 -6.44 24.02
C SER A 49 -7.28 -6.18 25.19
N THR A 50 -7.27 -4.93 25.67
CA THR A 50 -6.61 -4.49 26.91
C THR A 50 -7.20 -5.14 28.17
N SER A 51 -8.43 -5.65 28.11
CA SER A 51 -9.07 -6.40 29.19
C SER A 51 -8.55 -7.83 29.34
N ASN A 52 -7.59 -8.27 28.51
CA ASN A 52 -6.98 -9.59 28.64
C ASN A 52 -6.25 -9.71 30.00
N PRO A 53 -6.59 -10.70 30.85
CA PRO A 53 -6.02 -10.83 32.20
C PRO A 53 -4.51 -11.07 32.24
N TYR A 54 -3.92 -11.56 31.15
CA TYR A 54 -2.49 -11.78 31.05
C TYR A 54 -1.77 -10.48 30.65
N LEU A 55 -2.36 -9.71 29.73
CA LEU A 55 -1.82 -8.42 29.29
C LEU A 55 -1.86 -7.38 30.43
N SER A 56 -2.94 -7.33 31.21
CA SER A 56 -3.07 -6.40 32.34
C SER A 56 -2.05 -6.64 33.45
N LYS A 57 -1.60 -7.89 33.63
CA LYS A 57 -0.55 -8.26 34.60
C LYS A 57 0.87 -7.90 34.17
N MET A 58 1.07 -7.51 32.91
CA MET A 58 2.42 -7.17 32.41
C MET A 58 2.88 -5.77 32.78
N ASP A 59 2.00 -4.91 33.30
CA ASP A 59 2.29 -3.53 33.71
C ASP A 59 3.07 -2.74 32.62
N LEU A 60 2.54 -2.80 31.40
CA LEU A 60 3.18 -2.18 30.23
C LEU A 60 2.95 -0.67 30.21
N SER A 61 3.93 0.06 29.69
CA SER A 61 3.73 1.48 29.38
C SER A 61 2.60 1.66 28.34
N PRO A 62 1.89 2.81 28.34
CA PRO A 62 0.73 3.02 27.46
C PRO A 62 1.02 2.76 25.98
N LEU A 63 2.16 3.25 25.48
CA LEU A 63 2.56 3.06 24.07
C LEU A 63 2.82 1.58 23.74
N ARG A 64 3.30 0.81 24.70
CA ARG A 64 3.59 -0.60 24.51
C ARG A 64 2.33 -1.46 24.60
N LEU A 65 1.39 -1.09 25.46
CA LEU A 65 0.08 -1.69 25.48
C LEU A 65 -0.61 -1.54 24.11
N LEU A 66 -0.58 -0.33 23.55
CA LEU A 66 -1.12 -0.03 22.23
C LEU A 66 -0.41 -0.78 21.10
N SER A 67 0.91 -0.97 21.21
CA SER A 67 1.68 -1.78 20.25
C SER A 67 1.27 -3.25 20.26
N GLU A 68 0.87 -3.80 21.40
CA GLU A 68 0.46 -5.20 21.54
C GLU A 68 -1.02 -5.43 21.18
N THR A 69 -1.88 -4.41 21.23
CA THR A 69 -3.33 -4.53 20.90
C THR A 69 -3.68 -4.01 19.51
N ASP A 70 -3.07 -2.90 19.09
CA ASP A 70 -3.40 -2.18 17.85
C ASP A 70 -2.15 -1.83 17.01
N PRO A 71 -1.28 -2.80 16.71
CA PRO A 71 -0.04 -2.55 15.96
C PRO A 71 -0.28 -2.03 14.54
N GLU A 72 -1.43 -2.29 13.93
CA GLU A 72 -1.81 -1.69 12.64
C GLU A 72 -1.93 -0.16 12.70
N ARG A 73 -2.01 0.43 13.91
CA ARG A 73 -2.01 1.88 14.14
C ARG A 73 -0.69 2.37 14.72
N TYR A 74 -0.10 1.62 15.66
CA TYR A 74 1.04 2.11 16.44
C TYR A 74 2.38 1.46 16.08
N GLY A 75 2.37 0.40 15.27
CA GLY A 75 3.54 -0.43 14.96
C GLY A 75 3.80 -1.51 16.01
N LEU A 76 4.69 -2.46 15.69
CA LEU A 76 5.17 -3.46 16.64
C LEU A 76 6.54 -3.07 17.18
N LEU A 77 6.72 -3.28 18.47
CA LEU A 77 7.98 -3.08 19.17
C LEU A 77 8.48 -4.40 19.74
N PRO A 78 9.80 -4.71 19.63
CA PRO A 78 10.38 -5.82 20.35
C PRO A 78 10.32 -5.55 21.85
N LYS A 79 10.45 -6.61 22.65
CA LYS A 79 10.31 -6.42 24.10
C LYS A 79 11.48 -5.66 24.72
N ASN A 80 12.67 -5.77 24.14
CA ASN A 80 13.82 -4.95 24.49
C ASN A 80 14.81 -4.97 23.33
N PHE A 81 14.83 -3.91 22.52
CA PHE A 81 15.67 -3.84 21.33
C PHE A 81 17.17 -3.86 21.64
N ASP A 82 17.59 -3.26 22.76
CA ASP A 82 19.00 -3.18 23.16
C ASP A 82 19.50 -4.44 23.91
N SER A 83 18.65 -5.47 24.01
CA SER A 83 18.97 -6.70 24.73
C SER A 83 19.98 -7.55 23.97
N SER A 84 20.94 -8.12 24.70
CA SER A 84 21.94 -9.06 24.17
C SER A 84 21.43 -10.50 24.07
N VAL A 85 20.15 -10.74 24.38
CA VAL A 85 19.53 -12.07 24.30
C VAL A 85 19.67 -12.63 22.89
N SER A 86 20.23 -13.84 22.79
CA SER A 86 20.43 -14.55 21.53
C SER A 86 19.12 -15.10 20.94
N ILE A 87 19.16 -15.49 19.67
CA ILE A 87 18.03 -16.14 18.97
C ILE A 87 17.56 -17.38 19.75
N ALA A 88 18.51 -18.27 20.10
CA ALA A 88 18.20 -19.48 20.85
C ALA A 88 17.57 -19.17 22.21
N GLU A 89 18.10 -18.22 22.97
CA GLU A 89 17.52 -17.83 24.27
C GLU A 89 16.10 -17.25 24.13
N HIS A 90 15.86 -16.44 23.10
CA HIS A 90 14.53 -15.90 22.81
C HIS A 90 13.51 -17.01 22.59
N VAL A 91 13.81 -17.93 21.68
CA VAL A 91 12.94 -19.06 21.29
C VAL A 91 12.78 -20.05 22.45
N MET A 92 13.80 -20.18 23.30
CA MET A 92 13.73 -20.97 24.53
C MET A 92 12.84 -20.32 25.62
N GLY A 93 12.41 -19.07 25.44
CA GLY A 93 11.42 -18.38 26.26
C GLY A 93 11.91 -17.10 26.93
N ASN A 94 13.17 -16.69 26.74
CA ASN A 94 13.67 -15.41 27.24
C ASN A 94 13.22 -14.27 26.31
N ASN A 95 11.93 -13.92 26.40
CA ASN A 95 11.30 -13.02 25.45
C ASN A 95 11.59 -11.53 25.67
N LYS A 96 12.37 -11.13 26.69
CA LYS A 96 12.87 -9.74 26.86
C LYS A 96 14.08 -9.51 25.95
N SER A 97 13.81 -9.51 24.65
CA SER A 97 14.78 -9.66 23.56
C SER A 97 14.53 -8.67 22.43
N PRO A 98 15.46 -8.54 21.47
CA PRO A 98 15.27 -7.69 20.29
C PRO A 98 14.37 -8.31 19.21
N TYR A 99 13.93 -9.55 19.40
CA TYR A 99 13.15 -10.30 18.42
C TYR A 99 11.64 -10.25 18.69
N ILE A 100 10.87 -10.24 17.60
CA ILE A 100 9.42 -10.41 17.56
C ILE A 100 9.12 -11.75 16.87
N SER A 101 8.53 -12.70 17.61
CA SER A 101 8.08 -13.97 17.04
C SER A 101 6.92 -13.80 16.06
N THR A 102 7.02 -14.43 14.91
CA THR A 102 5.97 -14.52 13.89
C THR A 102 5.95 -15.91 13.27
N SER A 103 4.93 -16.20 12.47
CA SER A 103 4.79 -17.46 11.75
C SER A 103 4.74 -17.21 10.25
N SER A 104 5.36 -18.09 9.47
CA SER A 104 5.23 -18.08 8.01
C SER A 104 3.93 -18.71 7.50
N ILE A 105 3.08 -19.24 8.39
CA ILE A 105 1.80 -19.88 8.02
C ILE A 105 0.79 -18.77 7.73
N PHE A 106 0.53 -18.51 6.46
CA PHE A 106 -0.50 -17.56 6.03
C PHE A 106 -1.76 -18.28 5.55
N PRO A 107 -2.97 -17.82 5.92
CA PRO A 107 -3.29 -16.66 6.77
C PRO A 107 -3.38 -16.97 8.28
N ASP A 108 -3.29 -18.24 8.66
CA ASP A 108 -3.74 -18.67 9.99
C ASP A 108 -2.75 -18.38 11.12
N GLY A 109 -1.45 -18.31 10.83
CA GLY A 109 -0.38 -18.24 11.80
C GLY A 109 -0.14 -19.54 12.55
N SER A 110 0.62 -19.48 13.64
CA SER A 110 0.84 -20.67 14.48
C SER A 110 -0.47 -21.10 15.16
N PRO A 111 -0.82 -22.40 15.11
CA PRO A 111 -2.04 -22.93 15.72
C PRO A 111 -1.96 -23.00 17.25
N ARG A 112 -0.79 -22.73 17.85
CA ARG A 112 -0.59 -22.77 19.30
C ARG A 112 -1.00 -21.49 20.02
N PHE A 113 -1.25 -20.42 19.27
CA PHE A 113 -1.58 -19.12 19.83
C PHE A 113 -2.99 -18.70 19.42
N ASP A 114 -3.77 -18.29 20.42
CA ASP A 114 -5.08 -17.69 20.22
C ASP A 114 -4.94 -16.17 20.19
N GLY A 115 -5.79 -15.50 19.40
CA GLY A 115 -5.83 -14.04 19.36
C GLY A 115 -6.25 -13.48 18.01
N LYS A 116 -6.19 -12.15 17.90
CA LYS A 116 -6.41 -11.41 16.65
C LYS A 116 -5.22 -11.67 15.72
N SER A 117 -5.48 -12.09 14.49
CA SER A 117 -4.43 -12.18 13.47
C SER A 117 -4.04 -10.80 12.98
N ILE A 118 -2.74 -10.58 12.85
CA ILE A 118 -2.18 -9.48 12.05
C ILE A 118 -1.23 -10.05 11.01
N TYR A 119 -1.12 -9.35 9.89
CA TYR A 119 -0.26 -9.69 8.77
C TYR A 119 0.80 -8.62 8.60
N ILE A 120 2.05 -9.03 8.68
CA ILE A 120 3.22 -8.16 8.56
C ILE A 120 3.77 -8.36 7.16
N ASP A 121 3.71 -7.31 6.36
CA ASP A 121 4.27 -7.27 5.01
C ASP A 121 5.79 -7.32 5.07
N VAL A 122 6.36 -8.38 4.50
CA VAL A 122 7.81 -8.66 4.56
C VAL A 122 8.60 -7.55 3.91
N GLU A 123 8.20 -7.11 2.72
CA GLU A 123 8.92 -6.08 1.97
C GLU A 123 8.93 -4.76 2.74
N LYS A 124 7.78 -4.36 3.29
CA LYS A 124 7.66 -3.10 4.05
C LYS A 124 8.40 -3.16 5.38
N ALA A 125 8.45 -4.33 6.04
CA ALA A 125 9.24 -4.52 7.24
C ALA A 125 10.75 -4.40 6.94
N LEU A 126 11.25 -5.11 5.92
CA LEU A 126 12.65 -5.03 5.50
C LEU A 126 13.06 -3.61 5.09
N LYS A 127 12.20 -2.91 4.32
CA LYS A 127 12.41 -1.49 3.95
C LYS A 127 12.46 -0.54 5.16
N SER A 128 11.96 -0.95 6.31
CA SER A 128 12.06 -0.16 7.56
C SER A 128 13.34 -0.43 8.35
N GLY A 129 14.25 -1.25 7.82
CA GLY A 129 15.51 -1.63 8.48
C GLY A 129 15.37 -2.84 9.39
N ALA A 130 14.28 -3.61 9.28
CA ALA A 130 14.14 -4.87 9.98
C ALA A 130 14.98 -5.97 9.31
N GLU A 131 15.47 -6.90 10.12
CA GLU A 131 16.14 -8.13 9.71
C GLU A 131 15.20 -9.32 10.01
N LEU A 132 15.21 -10.32 9.13
CA LEU A 132 14.50 -11.57 9.37
C LEU A 132 15.49 -12.66 9.79
N VAL A 133 15.10 -13.44 10.79
CA VAL A 133 15.75 -14.70 11.14
C VAL A 133 14.80 -15.82 10.72
N THR A 134 15.24 -16.58 9.74
CA THR A 134 14.49 -17.69 9.15
C THR A 134 14.37 -18.86 10.12
N THR A 135 13.44 -19.77 9.83
CA THR A 135 13.29 -21.02 10.60
C THR A 135 14.59 -21.82 10.64
N ASP A 136 15.32 -21.90 9.52
CA ASP A 136 16.58 -22.66 9.46
C ASP A 136 17.68 -22.04 10.32
N GLU A 137 17.82 -20.71 10.31
CA GLU A 137 18.77 -20.00 11.19
C GLU A 137 18.40 -20.15 12.68
N ILE A 138 17.11 -20.18 13.00
CA ILE A 138 16.66 -20.49 14.38
C ILE A 138 17.09 -21.91 14.75
N LEU A 139 16.88 -22.90 13.88
CA LEU A 139 17.24 -24.29 14.16
C LEU A 139 18.76 -24.47 14.32
N GLU A 140 19.55 -23.82 13.47
CA GLU A 140 21.02 -23.82 13.57
C GLU A 140 21.48 -23.23 14.91
N THR A 141 20.95 -22.08 15.32
CA THR A 141 21.31 -21.47 16.61
C THR A 141 20.85 -22.31 17.81
N LEU A 142 19.73 -23.03 17.70
CA LEU A 142 19.29 -23.98 18.72
C LEU A 142 20.24 -25.19 18.83
N ASP A 143 20.71 -25.72 17.70
CA ASP A 143 21.68 -26.82 17.68
C ASP A 143 23.02 -26.38 18.29
N GLU A 144 23.53 -25.19 17.95
CA GLU A 144 24.70 -24.63 18.61
C GLU A 144 24.50 -24.45 20.13
N TYR A 145 23.34 -23.92 20.53
CA TYR A 145 22.99 -23.72 21.93
C TYR A 145 22.91 -25.05 22.69
N LYS A 146 22.46 -26.12 22.03
CA LYS A 146 22.41 -27.49 22.56
C LYS A 146 23.80 -28.03 22.89
N THR A 147 24.80 -27.79 22.04
CA THR A 147 26.18 -28.27 22.29
C THR A 147 26.76 -27.68 23.59
N LYS A 148 26.39 -26.45 23.92
CA LYS A 148 26.81 -25.74 25.13
C LYS A 148 25.93 -26.06 26.36
N ASN A 149 24.72 -26.58 26.13
CA ASN A 149 23.71 -26.83 27.16
C ASN A 149 23.14 -28.25 27.08
N LEU A 150 24.00 -29.26 27.12
CA LEU A 150 23.60 -30.68 26.97
C LEU A 150 22.49 -31.12 27.93
N HIS A 151 22.43 -30.55 29.14
CA HIS A 151 21.36 -30.82 30.12
C HIS A 151 19.96 -30.39 29.66
N LEU A 152 19.86 -29.49 28.67
CA LEU A 152 18.60 -29.02 28.08
C LEU A 152 18.26 -29.71 26.75
N ALA A 153 19.06 -30.66 26.27
CA ALA A 153 18.95 -31.26 24.94
C ALA A 153 17.52 -31.68 24.57
N LYS A 154 16.84 -32.41 25.45
CA LYS A 154 15.45 -32.85 25.21
C LYS A 154 14.45 -31.70 25.03
N ARG A 155 14.63 -30.62 25.80
CA ARG A 155 13.79 -29.42 25.71
C ARG A 155 14.06 -28.68 24.41
N ILE A 156 15.33 -28.56 24.03
CA ILE A 156 15.75 -27.91 22.78
C ILE A 156 15.18 -28.68 21.58
N ASP A 157 15.31 -30.01 21.54
CA ASP A 157 14.77 -30.85 20.46
C ASP A 157 13.25 -30.69 20.32
N LYS A 158 12.54 -30.62 21.44
CA LYS A 158 11.10 -30.39 21.45
C LYS A 158 10.74 -29.00 20.90
N ILE A 159 11.50 -27.98 21.28
CA ILE A 159 11.27 -26.60 20.81
C ILE A 159 11.61 -26.47 19.32
N ALA A 160 12.72 -27.06 18.87
CA ALA A 160 13.10 -27.14 17.46
C ALA A 160 12.01 -27.81 16.62
N ALA A 161 11.42 -28.91 17.10
CA ALA A 161 10.29 -29.55 16.43
C ALA A 161 9.06 -28.63 16.36
N TYR A 162 8.74 -27.88 17.41
CA TYR A 162 7.65 -26.89 17.35
C TYR A 162 7.93 -25.77 16.35
N VAL A 163 9.12 -25.16 16.41
CA VAL A 163 9.57 -24.11 15.48
C VAL A 163 9.43 -24.57 14.04
N ARG A 164 9.91 -25.79 13.73
CA ARG A 164 9.94 -26.31 12.36
C ARG A 164 8.59 -26.83 11.89
N ASP A 165 7.88 -27.58 12.72
CA ASP A 165 6.78 -28.44 12.24
C ASP A 165 5.40 -27.87 12.57
N VAL A 166 5.30 -26.99 13.58
CA VAL A 166 4.02 -26.46 14.08
C VAL A 166 3.91 -24.96 13.88
N ASP A 167 4.89 -24.22 14.37
CA ASP A 167 4.84 -22.76 14.43
C ASP A 167 5.34 -22.12 13.14
N LYS A 168 6.22 -22.81 12.40
CA LYS A 168 6.98 -22.27 11.25
C LYS A 168 7.53 -20.88 11.58
N GLU A 169 8.23 -20.83 12.72
CA GLU A 169 8.58 -19.56 13.35
C GLU A 169 9.62 -18.82 12.50
N ILE A 170 9.40 -17.52 12.36
CA ILE A 170 10.33 -16.54 11.80
C ILE A 170 10.41 -15.40 12.80
N LEU A 171 11.62 -14.95 13.12
CA LEU A 171 11.81 -13.81 13.99
C LEU A 171 12.02 -12.55 13.15
N ILE A 172 11.45 -11.45 13.60
CA ILE A 172 11.76 -10.13 13.09
C ILE A 172 12.60 -9.40 14.13
N LYS A 173 13.75 -8.88 13.73
CA LYS A 173 14.61 -8.03 14.54
C LYS A 173 14.60 -6.61 13.97
N GLY A 174 14.17 -5.65 14.77
CA GLY A 174 14.12 -4.24 14.36
C GLY A 174 13.62 -3.38 15.50
N GLU A 175 14.03 -2.12 15.54
CA GLU A 175 13.65 -1.19 16.62
C GLU A 175 12.13 -0.99 16.66
N LYS A 176 11.52 -0.89 15.47
CA LYS A 176 10.07 -0.77 15.30
C LYS A 176 9.65 -1.25 13.93
N ILE A 177 8.64 -2.12 13.89
CA ILE A 177 7.94 -2.43 12.64
C ILE A 177 6.84 -1.38 12.47
N PRO A 178 6.86 -0.57 11.39
CA PRO A 178 5.96 0.55 11.25
C PRO A 178 4.53 0.05 10.97
N ALA A 179 3.53 0.79 11.47
CA ALA A 179 2.11 0.48 11.30
C ALA A 179 1.71 0.22 9.83
N LYS A 180 2.29 0.96 8.87
CA LYS A 180 2.05 0.78 7.43
C LYS A 180 2.48 -0.58 6.85
N ALA A 181 3.30 -1.34 7.59
CA ALA A 181 3.70 -2.69 7.24
C ALA A 181 2.76 -3.74 7.84
N ILE A 182 1.76 -3.34 8.63
CA ILE A 182 0.93 -4.23 9.44
C ILE A 182 -0.52 -4.08 9.02
N PHE A 183 -1.15 -5.22 8.73
CA PHE A 183 -2.53 -5.29 8.28
C PHE A 183 -3.35 -6.18 9.21
N THR A 184 -4.63 -5.85 9.36
CA THR A 184 -5.64 -6.79 9.86
C THR A 184 -6.25 -7.53 8.67
N PRO A 185 -7.03 -8.62 8.88
CA PRO A 185 -7.76 -9.26 7.80
C PRO A 185 -8.61 -8.30 6.98
N GLU A 186 -9.29 -7.37 7.65
CA GLU A 186 -10.16 -6.38 7.03
C GLU A 186 -9.35 -5.35 6.24
N SER A 187 -8.29 -4.78 6.83
CA SER A 187 -7.49 -3.76 6.15
C SER A 187 -6.67 -4.34 4.99
N LEU A 188 -6.22 -5.60 5.08
CA LEU A 188 -5.57 -6.28 3.96
C LEU A 188 -6.55 -6.52 2.82
N SER A 189 -7.78 -6.98 3.13
CA SER A 189 -8.82 -7.21 2.13
C SER A 189 -9.16 -5.92 1.38
N LEU A 190 -9.38 -4.83 2.12
CA LEU A 190 -9.63 -3.51 1.56
C LEU A 190 -8.47 -3.03 0.69
N THR A 191 -7.24 -3.14 1.17
CA THR A 191 -6.03 -2.71 0.43
C THR A 191 -5.87 -3.51 -0.85
N LYS A 192 -6.06 -4.84 -0.82
CA LYS A 192 -6.04 -5.69 -2.02
C LYS A 192 -7.14 -5.30 -3.02
N GLY A 193 -8.31 -4.90 -2.53
CA GLY A 193 -9.39 -4.34 -3.36
C GLY A 193 -8.95 -3.06 -4.07
N ILE A 194 -8.43 -2.09 -3.32
CA ILE A 194 -7.93 -0.81 -3.85
C ILE A 194 -6.80 -1.03 -4.85
N VAL A 195 -5.87 -1.94 -4.57
CA VAL A 195 -4.75 -2.25 -5.46
C VAL A 195 -5.22 -2.83 -6.79
N LYS A 196 -6.22 -3.74 -6.77
CA LYS A 196 -6.82 -4.26 -8.01
C LYS A 196 -7.41 -3.14 -8.86
N VAL A 197 -8.13 -2.20 -8.23
CA VAL A 197 -8.66 -1.02 -8.91
C VAL A 197 -7.52 -0.16 -9.45
N GLY A 198 -6.54 0.18 -8.62
CA GLY A 198 -5.41 1.02 -8.98
C GLY A 198 -4.58 0.47 -10.14
N ARG A 199 -4.33 -0.84 -10.20
CA ARG A 199 -3.60 -1.48 -11.32
C ARG A 199 -4.35 -1.29 -12.65
N VAL A 200 -5.68 -1.33 -12.62
CA VAL A 200 -6.50 -1.07 -13.82
C VAL A 200 -6.45 0.41 -14.18
N VAL A 201 -6.57 1.32 -13.20
CA VAL A 201 -6.42 2.77 -13.44
C VAL A 201 -5.04 3.10 -14.00
N GLN A 202 -3.97 2.44 -13.55
CA GLN A 202 -2.62 2.56 -14.14
C GLN A 202 -2.61 2.14 -15.61
N VAL A 203 -3.16 0.97 -15.95
CA VAL A 203 -3.21 0.48 -17.35
C VAL A 203 -4.04 1.43 -18.23
N VAL A 204 -5.22 1.84 -17.78
CA VAL A 204 -6.08 2.78 -18.53
C VAL A 204 -5.39 4.14 -18.66
N GLY A 205 -4.76 4.64 -17.61
CA GLY A 205 -3.99 5.89 -17.62
C GLY A 205 -2.82 5.87 -18.61
N ILE A 206 -2.08 4.76 -18.70
CA ILE A 206 -0.99 4.58 -19.69
C ILE A 206 -1.54 4.58 -21.11
N VAL A 207 -2.63 3.86 -21.39
CA VAL A 207 -3.26 3.83 -22.72
C VAL A 207 -3.74 5.21 -23.15
N LEU A 208 -4.40 5.95 -22.25
CA LEU A 208 -4.87 7.32 -22.53
C LEU A 208 -3.72 8.33 -22.70
N THR A 209 -2.63 8.17 -21.95
CA THR A 209 -1.46 9.06 -22.04
C THR A 209 -0.64 8.80 -23.31
N ALA A 210 -0.60 7.55 -23.79
CA ALA A 210 0.24 7.17 -24.93
C ALA A 210 -0.45 7.31 -26.30
N TYR A 211 -1.77 7.16 -26.40
CA TYR A 211 -2.43 7.00 -27.71
C TYR A 211 -3.21 8.21 -28.25
N ASP A 212 -3.83 9.07 -27.42
CA ASP A 212 -4.80 10.05 -27.97
C ASP A 212 -4.74 11.49 -27.43
N LEU A 213 -3.78 11.81 -26.55
CA LEU A 213 -3.72 13.15 -25.98
C LEU A 213 -3.33 14.25 -26.98
N GLU A 214 -2.90 13.92 -28.19
CA GLU A 214 -2.51 14.93 -29.19
C GLU A 214 -3.71 15.39 -30.02
N GLN A 215 -4.44 14.49 -30.70
CA GLN A 215 -5.58 14.86 -31.54
C GLN A 215 -6.83 15.23 -30.73
N ALA A 216 -7.10 14.52 -29.63
CA ALA A 216 -8.31 14.74 -28.84
C ALA A 216 -8.20 16.00 -27.97
N THR A 217 -7.00 16.34 -27.49
CA THR A 217 -6.73 17.62 -26.81
C THR A 217 -6.80 18.78 -27.78
N GLU A 218 -6.25 18.64 -28.99
CA GLU A 218 -6.35 19.69 -30.02
C GLU A 218 -7.83 19.94 -30.41
N LYS A 219 -8.63 18.88 -30.54
CA LYS A 219 -10.06 18.98 -30.83
C LYS A 219 -10.84 19.55 -29.64
N SER A 220 -10.56 19.11 -28.42
CA SER A 220 -11.21 19.57 -27.19
C SER A 220 -10.88 21.04 -26.86
N ILE A 221 -9.67 21.51 -27.17
CA ILE A 221 -9.29 22.93 -27.06
C ILE A 221 -10.02 23.75 -28.15
N LYS A 222 -10.08 23.25 -29.39
CA LYS A 222 -10.80 23.91 -30.49
C LYS A 222 -12.32 23.97 -30.27
N THR A 223 -12.93 22.96 -29.65
CA THR A 223 -14.38 22.89 -29.42
C THR A 223 -14.80 23.28 -28.00
N GLY A 224 -13.87 23.52 -27.09
CA GLY A 224 -14.16 23.78 -25.67
C GLY A 224 -14.91 22.63 -24.98
N SER A 225 -14.81 21.39 -25.48
CA SER A 225 -15.68 20.28 -25.07
C SER A 225 -14.94 18.97 -24.89
N ILE A 226 -15.19 18.31 -23.75
CA ILE A 226 -14.57 17.03 -23.34
C ILE A 226 -15.14 15.80 -24.08
N ASN A 227 -16.26 15.97 -24.79
CA ASN A 227 -17.01 14.89 -25.41
C ASN A 227 -16.19 13.98 -26.34
N PRO A 228 -15.21 14.47 -27.13
CA PRO A 228 -14.38 13.62 -27.99
C PRO A 228 -13.44 12.69 -27.20
N ILE A 229 -12.88 13.17 -26.09
CA ILE A 229 -11.98 12.37 -25.23
C ILE A 229 -12.79 11.28 -24.53
N SER A 230 -13.95 11.64 -23.97
CA SER A 230 -14.85 10.68 -23.31
C SER A 230 -15.35 9.60 -24.26
N ALA A 231 -15.65 9.93 -25.51
CA ALA A 231 -16.10 8.97 -26.51
C ALA A 231 -15.02 7.94 -26.87
N GLU A 232 -13.76 8.36 -26.98
CA GLU A 232 -12.66 7.46 -27.32
C GLU A 232 -12.28 6.54 -26.14
N VAL A 233 -12.32 7.05 -24.91
CA VAL A 233 -12.18 6.24 -23.68
C VAL A 233 -13.24 5.13 -23.64
N ILE A 234 -14.51 5.47 -23.92
CA ILE A 234 -15.63 4.52 -23.95
C ILE A 234 -15.46 3.49 -25.08
N ARG A 235 -14.94 3.92 -26.24
CA ARG A 235 -14.70 3.07 -27.41
C ARG A 235 -13.55 2.09 -27.20
N GLN A 236 -12.47 2.52 -26.54
CA GLN A 236 -11.30 1.70 -26.21
C GLN A 236 -11.54 0.77 -25.01
N ALA A 237 -12.34 1.19 -24.03
CA ALA A 237 -12.71 0.38 -22.86
C ALA A 237 -13.71 -0.75 -23.19
N GLY A 238 -14.19 -0.87 -24.43
CA GLY A 238 -14.84 -2.08 -24.92
C GLY A 238 -16.18 -2.46 -24.27
N GLY A 239 -17.07 -1.50 -24.00
CA GLY A 239 -18.49 -1.81 -23.76
C GLY A 239 -18.87 -2.42 -22.40
N TRP A 240 -18.12 -2.14 -21.34
CA TRP A 240 -18.46 -2.60 -19.98
C TRP A 240 -19.35 -1.56 -19.29
N GLY A 241 -20.64 -1.87 -19.13
CA GLY A 241 -21.66 -0.92 -18.64
C GLY A 241 -21.34 -0.24 -17.31
N GLY A 242 -20.73 -0.96 -16.36
CA GLY A 242 -20.32 -0.42 -15.06
C GLY A 242 -19.19 0.61 -15.14
N PHE A 243 -18.22 0.41 -16.04
CA PHE A 243 -17.15 1.38 -16.25
C PHE A 243 -17.67 2.68 -16.86
N VAL A 244 -18.57 2.58 -17.85
CA VAL A 244 -19.15 3.75 -18.51
C VAL A 244 -20.01 4.57 -17.54
N ALA A 245 -20.80 3.90 -16.70
CA ALA A 245 -21.62 4.56 -15.69
C ALA A 245 -20.74 5.27 -14.64
N GLY A 246 -19.76 4.57 -14.07
CA GLY A 246 -18.82 5.14 -13.11
C GLY A 246 -18.00 6.29 -13.70
N ALA A 247 -17.51 6.15 -14.94
CA ALA A 247 -16.69 7.18 -15.56
C ALA A 247 -17.45 8.48 -15.79
N LYS A 248 -18.73 8.41 -16.17
CA LYS A 248 -19.58 9.60 -16.30
C LYS A 248 -19.73 10.34 -14.97
N ILE A 249 -20.00 9.61 -13.90
CA ILE A 249 -20.16 10.18 -12.55
C ILE A 249 -18.85 10.81 -12.09
N GLY A 250 -17.74 10.09 -12.21
CA GLY A 250 -16.43 10.61 -11.82
C GLY A 250 -15.97 11.80 -12.64
N THR A 251 -16.31 11.87 -13.93
CA THR A 251 -15.97 13.04 -14.74
C THR A 251 -16.72 14.27 -14.28
N VAL A 252 -18.01 14.14 -13.99
CA VAL A 252 -18.81 15.27 -13.46
C VAL A 252 -18.32 15.67 -12.07
N ALA A 253 -18.11 14.71 -11.17
CA ALA A 253 -17.61 14.96 -9.83
C ALA A 253 -16.20 15.58 -9.84
N GLY A 254 -15.28 15.04 -10.62
CA GLY A 254 -13.91 15.52 -10.79
C GLY A 254 -13.82 16.90 -11.45
N ALA A 255 -14.72 17.20 -12.39
CA ALA A 255 -14.82 18.54 -12.99
C ALA A 255 -15.41 19.55 -11.98
N ALA A 256 -16.34 19.12 -11.12
CA ALA A 256 -16.98 19.99 -10.12
C ALA A 256 -16.03 20.39 -8.97
N VAL A 257 -15.08 19.53 -8.57
CA VAL A 257 -14.05 19.90 -7.58
C VAL A 257 -12.93 20.78 -8.14
N GLY A 258 -12.78 20.85 -9.47
CA GLY A 258 -11.90 21.82 -10.13
C GLY A 258 -12.62 23.15 -10.32
N VAL A 259 -12.58 24.05 -9.34
CA VAL A 259 -13.27 25.34 -9.46
C VAL A 259 -12.72 26.19 -10.61
N GLU A 260 -13.65 26.53 -11.51
CA GLU A 260 -13.74 27.59 -12.50
C GLU A 260 -12.56 27.92 -13.42
N THR A 261 -12.82 27.67 -14.71
CA THR A 261 -12.24 28.29 -15.92
C THR A 261 -10.89 27.77 -16.39
N GLY A 262 -10.94 26.78 -17.30
CA GLY A 262 -9.85 26.47 -18.22
C GLY A 262 -9.48 24.98 -18.31
N PRO A 263 -8.34 24.66 -18.95
CA PRO A 263 -7.85 23.30 -19.18
C PRO A 263 -7.72 22.43 -17.90
N VAL A 264 -7.68 23.06 -16.72
CA VAL A 264 -7.56 22.40 -15.42
C VAL A 264 -8.82 21.61 -15.05
N ALA A 265 -10.03 22.12 -15.34
CA ALA A 265 -11.29 21.40 -15.09
C ALA A 265 -11.43 20.14 -15.98
N VAL A 266 -10.85 20.19 -17.19
CA VAL A 266 -10.78 19.04 -18.11
C VAL A 266 -9.87 17.96 -17.54
N ILE A 267 -8.74 18.34 -16.96
CA ILE A 267 -7.78 17.45 -16.32
C ILE A 267 -8.39 16.76 -15.09
N THR A 268 -9.02 17.52 -14.19
CA THR A 268 -9.59 16.94 -12.96
C THR A 268 -10.82 16.07 -13.25
N GLY A 269 -11.63 16.43 -14.25
CA GLY A 269 -12.72 15.59 -14.74
C GLY A 269 -12.24 14.29 -15.41
N LEU A 270 -11.11 14.32 -16.13
CA LEU A 270 -10.54 13.11 -16.72
C LEU A 270 -10.03 12.15 -15.62
N VAL A 271 -9.29 12.67 -14.65
CA VAL A 271 -8.79 11.88 -13.51
C VAL A 271 -9.97 11.28 -12.71
N GLY A 272 -10.99 12.09 -12.42
CA GLY A 272 -12.20 11.61 -11.77
C GLY A 272 -12.91 10.51 -12.56
N GLY A 273 -13.03 10.67 -13.88
CA GLY A 273 -13.67 9.67 -14.76
C GLY A 273 -12.95 8.32 -14.76
N ILE A 274 -11.62 8.29 -14.78
CA ILE A 274 -10.88 7.03 -14.76
C ILE A 274 -11.04 6.33 -13.39
N ILE A 275 -11.00 7.10 -12.29
CA ILE A 275 -11.14 6.56 -10.93
C ILE A 275 -12.53 5.95 -10.72
N PHE A 276 -13.59 6.71 -10.98
CA PHE A 276 -14.95 6.21 -10.77
C PHE A 276 -15.38 5.20 -11.84
N GLY A 277 -14.84 5.26 -13.06
CA GLY A 277 -15.04 4.22 -14.06
C GLY A 277 -14.50 2.88 -13.59
N ALA A 278 -13.28 2.85 -13.05
CA ALA A 278 -12.73 1.63 -12.47
C ALA A 278 -13.54 1.13 -11.26
N ALA A 279 -14.07 2.04 -10.44
CA ALA A 279 -14.96 1.68 -9.32
C ALA A 279 -16.28 1.06 -9.79
N GLY A 280 -16.96 1.66 -10.77
CA GLY A 280 -18.21 1.14 -11.32
C GLY A 280 -18.07 -0.20 -12.04
N TYR A 281 -16.87 -0.55 -12.53
CA TYR A 281 -16.59 -1.86 -13.13
C TYR A 281 -16.54 -3.00 -12.10
N TYR A 282 -16.00 -2.76 -10.90
CA TYR A 282 -15.73 -3.81 -9.90
C TYR A 282 -16.72 -3.85 -8.73
N GLY A 283 -17.50 -2.80 -8.50
CA GLY A 283 -18.47 -2.77 -7.40
C GLY A 283 -19.53 -1.69 -7.63
N ALA A 284 -20.68 -2.11 -8.15
CA ALA A 284 -21.85 -1.24 -8.28
C ALA A 284 -22.32 -0.68 -6.93
N ASP A 285 -22.07 -1.38 -5.82
CA ASP A 285 -22.57 -1.02 -4.49
C ASP A 285 -21.95 0.30 -3.96
N TRP A 286 -20.65 0.57 -4.12
CA TRP A 286 -20.06 1.83 -3.63
C TRP A 286 -20.50 3.06 -4.42
N VAL A 287 -20.76 2.89 -5.72
CA VAL A 287 -21.30 3.95 -6.59
C VAL A 287 -22.81 4.12 -6.34
N ALA A 288 -23.52 3.02 -6.07
CA ALA A 288 -24.93 3.03 -5.70
C ALA A 288 -25.14 3.74 -4.36
N ASP A 289 -24.35 3.44 -3.33
CA ASP A 289 -24.44 4.06 -2.00
C ASP A 289 -24.14 5.57 -2.02
N TYR A 290 -23.36 6.07 -3.00
CA TYR A 290 -23.13 7.51 -3.19
C TYR A 290 -24.30 8.20 -3.93
N ILE A 291 -25.11 7.44 -4.68
CA ILE A 291 -26.27 7.95 -5.44
C ILE A 291 -27.55 7.83 -4.60
N ASP A 292 -27.66 6.81 -3.77
CA ASP A 292 -28.80 6.50 -2.89
C ASP A 292 -28.28 5.71 -1.67
N GLU A 293 -28.24 6.35 -0.50
CA GLU A 293 -27.87 5.68 0.77
C GLU A 293 -28.99 4.72 1.19
N ASN A 294 -28.67 3.45 1.46
CA ASN A 294 -29.57 2.54 2.19
C ASN A 294 -29.44 2.71 3.72
#